data_AF-A0A7V3T5H3-F1
#
_entry.id   AF-A0A7V3T5H3-F1
#
_cell.length_a   1.000
_cell.length_b   1.000
_cell.length_c   1.000
_cell.angle_alpha   90.00
_cell.angle_beta   90.00
_cell.angle_gamma   90.00
#
_symmetry.space_group_name_H-M   'P 1'
#
loop_
_entity.id
_entity.type
_entity.pdbx_description
1 polymer ?
#
loop_
_entity_poly.entity_id
_entity_poly.type
_entity_poly.pdbx_seq_one_letter_code
_entity_poly.pdbx_strand_id
1 'polypeptide(L)'
;MPTGKIGRLTVSRLISGGNLISGWAHSRDLHYVPDLMRAYNTEEKVLDTLQTMEEHGINTIIADPRKKPMDILARYWKERGGRIQWIAEGHPDLDDWKTNIRKSVEFGAAAVYVQGVIADKWFKA
;
A
#
# COMPACT_ATOMS: atom_id res chain seq x y z
N MET A 1 -1.88 -19.93 -5.19
CA MET A 1 -2.34 -19.37 -3.89
C MET A 1 -3.87 -19.38 -3.84
N PRO A 2 -4.53 -19.80 -2.74
CA PRO A 2 -5.98 -19.64 -2.57
C PRO A 2 -6.41 -18.18 -2.56
N THR A 3 -7.66 -17.89 -2.95
CA THR A 3 -8.22 -16.53 -2.99
C THR A 3 -9.57 -16.44 -2.28
N GLY A 4 -9.95 -15.23 -1.89
CA GLY A 4 -11.26 -14.87 -1.36
C GLY A 4 -11.82 -13.62 -2.07
N LYS A 5 -12.99 -13.15 -1.61
CA LYS A 5 -13.65 -11.96 -2.16
C LYS A 5 -13.77 -10.85 -1.13
N ILE A 6 -13.50 -9.61 -1.55
CA ILE A 6 -13.87 -8.39 -0.83
C ILE A 6 -14.66 -7.53 -1.81
N GLY A 7 -15.99 -7.50 -1.66
CA GLY A 7 -16.87 -6.91 -2.65
C GLY A 7 -16.64 -7.55 -4.03
N ARG A 8 -16.17 -6.73 -4.99
CA ARG A 8 -15.86 -7.18 -6.37
C ARG A 8 -14.42 -7.68 -6.54
N LEU A 9 -13.54 -7.45 -5.57
CA LEU A 9 -12.13 -7.83 -5.66
C LEU A 9 -11.94 -9.33 -5.42
N THR A 10 -11.00 -9.93 -6.16
CA THR A 10 -10.50 -11.28 -5.88
C THR A 10 -9.14 -11.14 -5.23
N VAL A 11 -9.03 -11.49 -3.96
CA VAL A 11 -7.87 -11.18 -3.12
C VAL A 11 -7.18 -12.48 -2.71
N SER A 12 -5.85 -12.56 -2.86
CA SER A 12 -5.06 -13.69 -2.39
C SER A 12 -5.18 -13.88 -0.88
N ARG A 13 -5.09 -15.13 -0.41
CA ARG A 13 -5.17 -15.45 1.03
C ARG A 13 -4.16 -14.68 1.87
N LEU A 14 -3.00 -14.40 1.29
CA LEU A 14 -1.97 -13.50 1.81
C LEU A 14 -2.07 -12.14 1.11
N ILE A 15 -2.09 -11.06 1.88
CA ILE A 15 -2.06 -9.68 1.40
C ILE A 15 -0.73 -9.06 1.85
N SER A 16 -0.03 -8.41 0.92
CA SER A 16 1.23 -7.74 1.26
C SER A 16 0.98 -6.42 2.00
N GLY A 17 1.89 -6.06 2.90
CA GLY A 17 1.90 -4.76 3.57
C GLY A 17 2.86 -3.77 2.90
N GLY A 18 2.55 -2.48 2.98
CA GLY A 18 3.24 -1.42 2.25
C GLY A 18 4.46 -0.80 2.94
N ASN A 19 4.77 -1.16 4.19
CA ASN A 19 5.88 -0.54 4.93
C ASN A 19 7.24 -0.70 4.23
N LEU A 20 7.47 -1.86 3.60
CA LEU A 20 8.66 -2.11 2.79
C LEU A 20 8.81 -1.06 1.68
N ILE A 21 7.70 -0.69 1.06
CA ILE A 21 7.64 0.24 -0.07
C ILE A 21 7.79 1.68 0.42
N SER A 22 7.07 2.05 1.48
CA SER A 22 7.12 3.42 2.02
C SER A 22 8.44 3.71 2.75
N GLY A 23 9.15 2.68 3.21
CA GLY A 23 10.35 2.82 4.04
C GLY A 23 10.03 3.29 5.47
N TRP A 24 8.79 3.12 5.91
CA TRP A 24 8.36 3.50 7.25
C TRP A 24 8.50 2.32 8.21
N ALA A 25 9.24 2.53 9.30
CA ALA A 25 9.44 1.55 10.35
C ALA A 25 9.14 2.16 11.72
N HIS A 26 8.13 1.63 12.39
CA HIS A 26 7.90 1.97 13.80
C HIS A 26 8.98 1.29 14.66
N SER A 27 9.86 2.09 15.25
CA SER A 27 11.09 1.59 15.89
C SER A 27 11.30 2.11 17.32
N ARG A 28 10.32 2.81 17.89
CA ARG A 28 10.42 3.48 19.21
C ARG A 28 11.74 4.26 19.31
N ASP A 29 12.64 3.83 20.19
CA ASP A 29 13.93 4.48 20.47
C ASP A 29 15.06 4.01 19.53
N LEU A 30 14.82 3.02 18.66
CA LEU A 30 15.81 2.50 17.72
C LEU A 30 15.79 3.27 16.40
N HIS A 31 16.10 4.55 16.46
CA HIS A 31 15.99 5.49 15.33
C HIS A 31 16.83 5.13 14.10
N TYR A 32 17.83 4.24 14.22
CA TYR A 32 18.64 3.74 13.11
C TYR A 32 17.93 2.66 12.27
N VAL A 33 16.87 2.03 12.79
CA VAL A 33 16.16 0.93 12.10
C VAL A 33 15.50 1.38 10.79
N PRO A 34 14.79 2.53 10.72
CA PRO A 34 14.28 3.05 9.45
C PRO A 34 15.38 3.31 8.41
N ASP A 35 16.57 3.76 8.83
CA ASP A 35 17.70 3.97 7.92
C ASP A 35 18.22 2.64 7.36
N LEU A 36 18.44 1.64 8.22
CA LEU A 36 18.84 0.29 7.78
C LEU A 36 17.78 -0.34 6.86
N MET A 37 16.50 -0.20 7.20
CA MET A 37 15.41 -0.71 6.38
C MET A 37 15.39 -0.05 5.00
N ARG A 38 15.57 1.28 4.92
CA ARG A 38 15.63 2.01 3.65
C ARG A 38 16.89 1.68 2.85
N ALA A 39 18.02 1.47 3.50
CA ALA A 39 19.27 1.07 2.85
C ALA A 39 19.17 -0.34 2.24
N TYR A 40 18.48 -1.27 2.92
CA TYR A 40 18.26 -2.62 2.41
C TYR A 40 17.19 -2.66 1.31
N ASN A 41 16.08 -1.94 1.48
CA ASN A 41 14.94 -1.92 0.56
C ASN A 41 15.04 -0.77 -0.43
N THR A 42 16.04 -0.86 -1.31
CA THR A 42 16.16 0.02 -2.47
C THR A 42 14.94 -0.14 -3.38
N GLU A 43 14.67 0.86 -4.23
CA GLU A 43 13.50 0.83 -5.12
C GLU A 43 13.48 -0.41 -6.02
N GLU A 44 14.61 -0.75 -6.64
CA GLU A 44 14.74 -1.97 -7.47
C GLU A 44 14.42 -3.23 -6.67
N LYS A 45 14.92 -3.33 -5.44
CA LYS A 45 14.64 -4.49 -4.59
C LYS A 45 13.16 -4.59 -4.23
N VAL A 46 12.50 -3.45 -4.04
CA VAL A 46 11.06 -3.41 -3.81
C VAL A 46 10.31 -3.88 -5.06
N LEU A 47 10.73 -3.47 -6.26
CA LEU A 47 10.17 -3.95 -7.53
C LEU A 47 10.35 -5.46 -7.70
N ASP A 48 11.55 -5.99 -7.43
CA ASP A 48 11.83 -7.42 -7.47
C ASP A 48 10.98 -8.19 -6.44
N THR A 49 10.73 -7.59 -5.27
CA THR A 49 9.84 -8.16 -4.25
C THR A 49 8.40 -8.21 -4.73
N LEU A 50 7.89 -7.12 -5.34
CA LEU A 50 6.55 -7.09 -5.94
C LEU A 50 6.40 -8.18 -7.01
N GLN A 51 7.40 -8.33 -7.87
CA GLN A 51 7.44 -9.36 -8.90
C GLN A 51 7.41 -10.77 -8.29
N THR A 52 8.29 -11.04 -7.33
CA THR A 52 8.36 -12.33 -6.63
C THR A 52 7.03 -12.66 -5.97
N MET A 53 6.36 -11.68 -5.34
CA MET A 53 5.05 -11.88 -4.72
C MET A 53 4.00 -12.30 -5.76
N GLU A 54 3.92 -11.61 -6.90
CA GLU A 54 2.97 -11.96 -7.96
C GLU A 54 3.25 -13.32 -8.59
N GLU A 55 4.52 -13.68 -8.80
CA GLU A 55 4.92 -15.00 -9.31
C GLU A 55 4.47 -16.15 -8.38
N HIS A 56 4.39 -15.89 -7.07
CA HIS A 56 3.87 -16.84 -6.07
C HIS A 56 2.35 -16.74 -5.86
N GLY A 57 1.66 -15.91 -6.65
CA GLY A 57 0.20 -15.78 -6.66
C GLY A 57 -0.37 -14.84 -5.59
N ILE A 58 0.46 -13.99 -4.95
CA ILE A 58 -0.02 -12.86 -4.16
C ILE A 58 -0.45 -11.77 -5.14
N ASN A 59 -1.69 -11.33 -5.06
CA ASN A 59 -2.25 -10.41 -6.06
C ASN A 59 -2.72 -9.08 -5.47
N THR A 60 -2.47 -8.84 -4.18
CA THR A 60 -2.99 -7.67 -3.46
C THR A 60 -1.97 -7.14 -2.46
N ILE A 61 -1.84 -5.82 -2.42
CA ILE A 61 -1.04 -5.09 -1.44
C ILE A 61 -1.86 -3.97 -0.81
N ILE A 62 -1.67 -3.78 0.50
CA ILE A 62 -2.16 -2.63 1.24
C ILE A 62 -1.00 -1.68 1.49
N ALA A 63 -1.06 -0.47 0.96
CA ALA A 63 -0.03 0.55 1.16
C ALA A 63 -0.64 1.94 1.25
N ASP A 64 0.05 2.85 1.93
CA ASP A 64 -0.37 4.23 2.06
C ASP A 64 -0.28 5.00 0.73
N PRO A 65 -1.16 5.98 0.48
CA PRO A 65 -1.21 6.77 -0.74
C PRO A 65 -0.21 7.95 -0.70
N ARG A 66 0.99 7.76 -0.13
CA ARG A 66 2.07 8.74 -0.24
C ARG A 66 2.77 8.60 -1.59
N LYS A 67 3.52 9.65 -1.93
CA LYS A 67 4.28 9.75 -3.18
C LYS A 67 5.14 8.51 -3.46
N LYS A 68 5.96 8.07 -2.49
CA LYS A 68 6.89 6.95 -2.71
C LYS A 68 6.19 5.62 -3.04
N PRO A 69 5.20 5.13 -2.27
CA PRO A 69 4.45 3.94 -2.67
C PRO A 69 3.77 4.06 -4.04
N MET A 70 3.17 5.21 -4.34
CA MET A 70 2.55 5.45 -5.64
C MET A 70 3.58 5.40 -6.76
N ASP A 71 4.72 6.09 -6.63
CA ASP A 71 5.79 6.06 -7.63
C ASP A 71 6.29 4.63 -7.89
N ILE A 72 6.52 3.83 -6.83
CA ILE A 72 6.94 2.44 -6.96
C ILE A 72 5.88 1.58 -7.67
N LEU A 73 4.60 1.74 -7.32
CA LEU A 73 3.51 0.99 -7.98
C LEU A 73 3.39 1.38 -9.46
N ALA A 74 3.47 2.67 -9.79
CA ALA A 74 3.47 3.14 -11.17
C ALA A 74 4.64 2.56 -11.98
N ARG A 75 5.85 2.59 -11.40
CA ARG A 75 7.03 1.95 -12.00
C ARG A 75 6.83 0.46 -12.19
N TYR A 76 6.33 -0.24 -11.18
CA TYR A 76 6.09 -1.69 -11.25
C TYR A 76 5.10 -2.07 -12.35
N TRP A 77 3.96 -1.38 -12.44
CA TRP A 77 2.96 -1.62 -13.49
C TRP A 77 3.50 -1.29 -14.88
N LYS A 78 4.29 -0.21 -15.02
CA LYS A 78 4.83 0.25 -16.30
C LYS A 78 6.04 -0.55 -16.79
N GLU A 79 7.01 -0.79 -15.91
CA GLU A 79 8.32 -1.35 -16.26
C GLU A 79 8.30 -2.89 -16.24
N ARG A 80 7.53 -3.50 -15.35
CA ARG A 80 7.50 -4.97 -15.15
C ARG A 80 6.19 -5.61 -15.63
N GLY A 81 5.21 -4.81 -16.06
CA GLY A 81 3.88 -5.32 -16.44
C GLY A 81 3.12 -5.94 -15.27
N GLY A 82 3.46 -5.53 -14.04
CA GLY A 82 2.82 -6.04 -12.83
C GLY A 82 1.32 -5.79 -12.80
N ARG A 83 0.57 -6.63 -12.10
CA ARG A 83 -0.90 -6.58 -12.01
C ARG A 83 -1.41 -6.59 -10.56
N ILE A 84 -0.51 -6.38 -9.61
CA ILE A 84 -0.85 -6.38 -8.20
C ILE A 84 -1.90 -5.30 -7.92
N GLN A 85 -2.98 -5.71 -7.24
CA GLN A 85 -4.07 -4.81 -6.85
C GLN A 85 -3.62 -4.01 -5.62
N TRP A 86 -3.68 -2.69 -5.72
CA TRP A 86 -3.39 -1.82 -4.59
C TRP A 86 -4.68 -1.43 -3.86
N ILE A 87 -4.74 -1.75 -2.56
CA ILE A 87 -5.73 -1.20 -1.63
C ILE A 87 -5.06 -0.04 -0.91
N ALA A 88 -5.56 1.17 -1.13
CA ALA A 88 -5.02 2.36 -0.51
C ALA A 88 -5.46 2.48 0.96
N GLU A 89 -4.51 2.76 1.83
CA GLU A 89 -4.79 3.20 3.20
C GLU A 89 -5.16 4.69 3.19
N GLY A 90 -6.45 4.98 3.10
CA GLY A 90 -6.97 6.33 3.13
C GLY A 90 -6.66 7.04 4.45
N HIS A 91 -6.12 8.25 4.33
CA HIS A 91 -5.90 9.18 5.45
C HIS A 91 -6.68 10.47 5.20
N PRO A 92 -8.02 10.40 5.08
CA PRO A 92 -8.83 11.59 4.88
C PRO A 92 -8.81 12.52 6.10
N ASP A 93 -8.94 13.81 5.84
CA ASP A 93 -9.26 14.79 6.89
C ASP A 93 -10.75 14.69 7.28
N LEU A 94 -11.10 15.22 8.45
CA LEU A 94 -12.49 15.17 8.95
C LEU A 94 -13.46 15.93 8.04
N ASP A 95 -13.05 17.13 7.63
CA ASP A 95 -13.90 18.05 6.87
C ASP A 95 -13.80 17.85 5.34
N ASP A 96 -12.74 17.18 4.87
CA ASP A 96 -12.55 16.85 3.45
C ASP A 96 -12.03 15.42 3.25
N TRP A 97 -12.98 14.48 3.35
CA TRP A 97 -12.67 13.09 3.13
C TRP A 97 -12.55 12.70 1.65
N LYS A 98 -13.20 13.47 0.76
CA LYS A 98 -13.33 13.09 -0.66
C LYS A 98 -12.03 13.29 -1.41
N THR A 99 -11.27 14.35 -1.11
CA THR A 99 -10.04 14.67 -1.84
C THR A 99 -8.99 13.57 -1.71
N ASN A 100 -8.76 13.05 -0.49
CA ASN A 100 -7.78 11.98 -0.27
C ASN A 100 -8.19 10.69 -1.01
N ILE A 101 -9.45 10.27 -0.84
CA ILE A 101 -9.96 9.04 -1.45
C ILE A 101 -9.96 9.14 -2.98
N ARG A 102 -10.39 10.29 -3.54
CA ARG A 102 -10.43 10.50 -4.98
C ARG A 102 -9.04 10.37 -5.62
N LYS A 103 -8.01 10.95 -5.01
CA LYS A 103 -6.62 10.83 -5.50
C LYS A 103 -6.17 9.38 -5.60
N SER A 104 -6.48 8.54 -4.60
CA SER A 104 -6.14 7.11 -4.65
C SER A 104 -6.89 6.39 -5.76
N VAL A 105 -8.18 6.68 -5.94
CA VAL A 105 -8.99 6.07 -7.01
C VAL A 105 -8.50 6.49 -8.39
N GLU A 106 -8.25 7.78 -8.62
CA GLU A 106 -7.73 8.31 -9.89
C GLU A 106 -6.36 7.74 -10.25
N PHE A 107 -5.54 7.44 -9.25
CA PHE A 107 -4.24 6.80 -9.47
C PHE A 107 -4.33 5.30 -9.83
N GLY A 108 -5.42 4.62 -9.45
CA GLY A 108 -5.64 3.21 -9.75
C GLY A 108 -5.79 2.29 -8.53
N ALA A 109 -6.15 2.81 -7.36
CA ALA A 109 -6.50 1.98 -6.21
C ALA A 109 -7.70 1.08 -6.54
N ALA A 110 -7.58 -0.21 -6.26
CA ALA A 110 -8.66 -1.19 -6.41
C ALA A 110 -9.72 -1.05 -5.31
N ALA A 111 -9.31 -0.57 -4.13
CA ALA A 111 -10.18 -0.17 -3.03
C ALA A 111 -9.45 0.85 -2.14
N VAL A 112 -10.20 1.54 -1.29
CA VAL A 112 -9.66 2.42 -0.26
C VAL A 112 -10.31 2.03 1.07
N TYR A 113 -9.51 1.83 2.12
CA TYR A 113 -10.02 1.71 3.48
C TYR A 113 -9.62 2.95 4.29
N VAL A 114 -10.43 3.33 5.28
CA VAL A 114 -10.11 4.46 6.16
C VAL A 114 -9.33 3.94 7.36
N GLN A 115 -8.18 4.55 7.64
CA GLN A 115 -7.36 4.16 8.78
C GLN A 115 -8.15 4.26 10.09
N GLY A 116 -7.98 3.28 10.98
CA GLY A 116 -8.76 3.16 12.21
C GLY A 116 -8.74 4.43 13.07
N VAL A 117 -7.58 5.08 13.24
CA VAL A 117 -7.47 6.33 14.03
C VAL A 117 -8.28 7.49 13.42
N ILE A 118 -8.49 7.51 12.10
CA ILE A 118 -9.33 8.50 11.42
C ILE A 118 -10.80 8.13 11.59
N ALA A 119 -11.15 6.87 11.40
CA ALA A 119 -12.51 6.39 11.63
C ALA A 119 -12.98 6.64 13.07
N ASP A 120 -12.09 6.46 14.05
CA ASP A 120 -12.36 6.77 15.47
C ASP A 120 -12.64 8.24 15.72
N LYS A 121 -12.01 9.16 14.95
CA LYS A 121 -12.29 10.59 15.05
C LYS A 121 -13.64 10.93 14.44
N TRP A 122 -14.00 10.36 13.28
CA TRP A 122 -15.33 10.53 12.69
C TRP A 122 -16.45 10.01 13.60
N PHE A 123 -16.23 8.88 14.28
CA PHE A 123 -17.22 8.34 15.20
C PHE A 123 -17.46 9.25 16.41
N LYS A 124 -16.44 10.02 16.83
CA LYS A 124 -16.52 10.93 18.00
C LYS A 124 -16.98 12.34 17.67
N ALA A 125 -17.00 12.73 16.39
CA ALA A 125 -17.42 14.04 15.91
C ALA A 125 -18.95 14.16 15.91
#